data_AF-A0A2M7T8K6-F1
#
_entry.id   AF-A0A2M7T8K6-F1
#
_cell.length_a   1.000
_cell.length_b   1.000
_cell.length_c   1.000
_cell.angle_alpha   90.00
_cell.angle_beta   90.00
_cell.angle_gamma   90.00
#
_symmetry.space_group_name_H-M   'P 1'
#
loop_
_entity.id
_entity.type
_entity.pdbx_description
1 polymer ?
#
loop_
_entity_poly.entity_id
_entity_poly.type
_entity_poly.pdbx_seq_one_letter_code
_entity_poly.pdbx_strand_id
1 'polypeptide(L)'
;MHVRGGNIDVDTRSTCYGGAAQEGGQACMEIIKKAVGETPVIEVHGQIDLSNCYKLHEAINEEIEKGNYFMVVNLHKISYIDSSCLGVLLGGLEKVKKKAGALAVVGNPLVDRVLTLTGLTRIFPFHSTVNDAIANLKKIKSKD
;
A
#
# COMPACT_ATOMS: atom_id res chain seq x y z
N MET A 1 -8.96 -30.55 20.06
CA MET A 1 -8.74 -29.17 19.56
C MET A 1 -7.45 -29.16 18.76
N HIS A 2 -7.53 -29.11 17.43
CA HIS A 2 -6.41 -28.76 16.57
C HIS A 2 -7.00 -27.95 15.41
N VAL A 3 -6.56 -26.70 15.34
CA VAL A 3 -7.08 -25.68 14.43
C VAL A 3 -6.64 -25.98 12.99
N ARG A 4 -7.59 -25.79 12.08
CA ARG A 4 -7.45 -25.94 10.63
C ARG A 4 -6.44 -24.91 10.10
N GLY A 5 -5.27 -25.37 9.65
CA GLY A 5 -4.38 -24.58 8.78
C GLY A 5 -4.78 -24.77 7.32
N GLY A 6 -5.93 -24.23 6.93
CA GLY A 6 -6.27 -24.10 5.51
C GLY A 6 -5.41 -22.97 4.93
N ASN A 7 -4.47 -23.32 4.05
CA ASN A 7 -3.82 -22.34 3.20
C ASN A 7 -4.91 -21.67 2.36
N ILE A 8 -5.16 -20.40 2.61
CA ILE A 8 -6.09 -19.61 1.83
C ILE A 8 -5.25 -19.03 0.68
N ASP A 9 -5.33 -19.65 -0.48
CA ASP A 9 -5.00 -19.00 -1.74
C ASP A 9 -5.92 -17.78 -1.89
N VAL A 10 -5.40 -16.58 -1.61
CA VAL A 10 -6.20 -15.36 -1.64
C VAL A 10 -6.34 -14.87 -3.08
N ASP A 11 -7.60 -14.84 -3.50
CA ASP A 11 -8.17 -14.25 -4.70
C ASP A 11 -7.40 -13.02 -5.19
N THR A 12 -6.67 -13.15 -6.31
CA THR A 12 -6.01 -12.01 -6.96
C THR A 12 -7.08 -11.21 -7.70
N ARG A 13 -7.68 -10.22 -7.02
CA ARG A 13 -8.58 -9.26 -7.68
C ARG A 13 -7.75 -8.11 -8.23
N SER A 14 -7.66 -8.03 -9.55
CA SER A 14 -7.28 -6.79 -10.23
C SER A 14 -8.54 -5.94 -10.43
N THR A 15 -8.44 -4.67 -10.05
CA THR A 15 -9.46 -3.68 -10.36
C THR A 15 -8.82 -2.54 -11.15
N CYS A 16 -9.26 -2.38 -12.39
CA CYS A 16 -8.90 -1.24 -13.23
C CYS A 16 -9.73 -0.04 -12.81
N TYR A 17 -9.06 1.08 -12.54
CA TYR A 17 -9.69 2.27 -12.02
C TYR A 17 -9.50 3.45 -12.98
N GLY A 18 -10.51 3.70 -13.82
CA GLY A 18 -10.67 4.98 -14.53
C GLY A 18 -11.34 6.02 -13.63
N GLY A 19 -10.86 7.26 -13.61
CA GLY A 19 -11.53 8.36 -12.90
C GLY A 19 -12.83 8.77 -13.61
N ALA A 20 -13.86 9.15 -12.84
CA ALA A 20 -15.04 9.81 -13.37
C ALA A 20 -14.68 11.28 -13.72
N ALA A 21 -15.19 11.76 -14.86
CA ALA A 21 -14.77 12.97 -15.53
C ALA A 21 -14.74 14.25 -14.66
N GLN A 22 -13.57 14.90 -14.61
CA GLN A 22 -13.39 16.36 -14.58
C GLN A 22 -12.11 16.63 -15.37
N GLU A 23 -12.15 17.57 -16.31
CA GLU A 23 -11.18 17.78 -17.40
C GLU A 23 -9.71 17.79 -16.95
N GLY A 24 -8.98 16.73 -17.31
CA GLY A 24 -7.53 16.63 -17.11
C GLY A 24 -7.09 15.16 -17.05
N GLY A 25 -6.52 14.66 -18.16
CA GLY A 25 -5.66 13.49 -18.23
C GLY A 25 -6.18 12.18 -17.62
N GLN A 26 -6.49 11.20 -18.47
CA GLN A 26 -6.81 9.84 -18.05
C GLN A 26 -5.58 9.16 -17.40
N ALA A 27 -5.38 9.36 -16.09
CA ALA A 27 -4.43 8.59 -15.30
C ALA A 27 -5.04 7.21 -15.01
N CYS A 28 -4.71 6.23 -15.84
CA CYS A 28 -5.06 4.85 -15.56
C CYS A 28 -4.28 4.38 -14.33
N MET A 29 -5.01 4.08 -13.25
CA MET A 29 -4.48 3.35 -12.10
C MET A 29 -5.07 1.94 -12.10
N GLU A 30 -4.24 0.95 -11.79
CA GLU A 30 -4.68 -0.42 -11.52
C GLU A 30 -4.21 -0.81 -10.11
N ILE A 31 -5.12 -1.39 -9.33
CA ILE A 31 -4.80 -1.93 -8.00
C ILE A 31 -4.98 -3.44 -8.05
N ILE A 32 -3.94 -4.15 -7.63
CA ILE A 32 -3.92 -5.60 -7.53
C ILE A 32 -3.70 -5.95 -6.06
N LYS A 33 -4.67 -6.63 -5.45
CA LYS A 33 -4.53 -7.15 -4.09
C LYS A 33 -4.05 -8.59 -4.14
N LYS A 34 -2.98 -8.88 -3.40
CA LYS A 34 -2.44 -10.24 -3.22
C LYS A 34 -1.96 -10.43 -1.79
N ALA A 35 -1.62 -11.65 -1.42
CA ALA A 35 -0.98 -11.96 -0.15
C ALA A 35 0.34 -12.68 -0.37
N VAL A 36 1.33 -12.38 0.46
CA VAL A 36 2.60 -13.11 0.52
C VAL A 36 2.69 -13.72 1.90
N GLY A 37 2.39 -15.02 1.99
CA GLY A 37 2.08 -15.66 3.28
C GLY A 37 0.84 -15.02 3.90
N GLU A 38 0.93 -14.59 5.16
CA GLU A 38 -0.16 -13.92 5.89
C GLU A 38 -0.16 -12.39 5.71
N THR A 39 0.77 -11.83 4.93
CA THR A 39 0.90 -10.38 4.77
C THR A 39 0.22 -9.92 3.48
N PRO A 40 -0.85 -9.10 3.54
CA PRO A 40 -1.44 -8.50 2.35
C PRO A 40 -0.48 -7.52 1.69
N VAL A 41 -0.48 -7.55 0.37
CA VAL A 41 0.29 -6.70 -0.52
C VAL A 41 -0.67 -6.04 -1.50
N ILE A 42 -0.73 -4.70 -1.43
CA ILE A 42 -1.49 -3.87 -2.36
C ILE A 42 -0.51 -3.36 -3.41
N GLU A 43 -0.59 -3.91 -4.62
CA GLU A 43 0.26 -3.49 -5.73
C GLU A 43 -0.46 -2.47 -6.59
N VAL A 44 0.21 -1.36 -6.89
CA VAL A 44 -0.36 -0.25 -7.66
C VAL A 44 0.47 -0.01 -8.91
N HIS A 45 -0.21 0.05 -10.05
CA HIS A 45 0.37 0.25 -11.37
C HIS A 45 -0.18 1.52 -12.01
N GLY A 46 0.61 2.13 -12.88
CA GLY A 46 0.21 3.30 -13.65
C GLY A 46 0.48 4.62 -12.93
N GLN A 47 -0.48 5.53 -12.93
CA GLN A 47 -0.31 6.89 -12.40
C GLN A 47 -1.25 7.14 -11.22
N ILE A 48 -0.72 7.71 -10.14
CA ILE A 48 -1.50 8.09 -8.97
C ILE A 48 -1.60 9.61 -8.91
N ASP A 49 -2.82 10.13 -8.94
CA ASP A 49 -3.12 11.55 -8.86
C ASP A 49 -4.30 11.82 -7.93
N LEU A 50 -4.64 13.09 -7.74
CA LEU A 50 -5.74 13.51 -6.88
C LEU A 50 -7.10 12.88 -7.28
N SER A 51 -7.31 12.59 -8.57
CA SER A 51 -8.56 12.02 -9.07
C SER A 51 -8.73 10.56 -8.67
N ASN A 52 -7.63 9.83 -8.43
CA ASN A 52 -7.66 8.39 -8.16
C ASN A 52 -7.09 8.01 -6.79
N CYS A 53 -6.51 8.95 -6.04
CA CYS A 53 -5.92 8.71 -4.71
C CYS A 53 -6.93 8.16 -3.70
N TYR A 54 -8.21 8.51 -3.82
CA TYR A 54 -9.27 8.01 -2.95
C TYR A 54 -9.42 6.49 -3.04
N LYS A 55 -9.10 5.89 -4.18
CA LYS A 55 -9.22 4.44 -4.40
C LYS A 55 -8.08 3.69 -3.72
N LEU A 56 -6.88 4.28 -3.67
CA LEU A 56 -5.79 3.76 -2.86
C LEU A 56 -6.14 3.82 -1.37
N HIS A 57 -6.80 4.90 -0.93
CA HIS A 57 -7.30 5.02 0.45
C HIS A 57 -8.33 3.93 0.77
N GLU A 58 -9.30 3.69 -0.12
CA GLU A 58 -10.30 2.61 0.02
C GLU A 58 -9.61 1.25 0.08
N ALA A 59 -8.68 0.97 -0.83
CA ALA A 59 -7.97 -0.30 -0.87
C ALA A 59 -7.24 -0.61 0.45
N ILE A 60 -6.62 0.39 1.07
CA ILE A 60 -5.97 0.29 2.38
C ILE A 60 -7.02 0.09 3.49
N ASN A 61 -8.09 0.89 3.52
CA ASN A 61 -9.11 0.77 4.56
C ASN A 61 -9.81 -0.57 4.54
N GLU A 62 -10.12 -1.12 3.37
CA GLU A 62 -10.72 -2.46 3.26
C GLU A 62 -9.85 -3.53 3.93
N GLU A 63 -8.53 -3.43 3.83
CA GLU A 63 -7.63 -4.37 4.53
C GLU A 63 -7.63 -4.13 6.04
N ILE A 64 -7.67 -2.86 6.48
CA ILE A 64 -7.79 -2.50 7.91
C ILE A 64 -9.11 -3.02 8.49
N GLU A 65 -10.22 -2.90 7.77
CA GLU A 65 -11.54 -3.38 8.18
C GLU A 65 -11.61 -4.91 8.25
N LYS A 66 -10.86 -5.62 7.41
CA LYS A 66 -10.66 -7.07 7.53
C LYS A 66 -9.79 -7.49 8.73
N GLY A 67 -9.24 -6.53 9.48
CA GLY A 67 -8.35 -6.79 10.62
C GLY A 67 -6.88 -6.92 10.22
N ASN A 68 -6.52 -6.65 8.96
CA ASN A 68 -5.13 -6.69 8.53
C ASN A 68 -4.47 -5.35 8.88
N TYR A 69 -3.66 -5.34 9.94
CA TYR A 69 -2.94 -4.13 10.38
C TYR A 69 -1.46 -4.13 9.97
N PHE A 70 -0.96 -5.23 9.42
CA PHE A 70 0.40 -5.35 8.88
C PHE A 70 0.31 -5.59 7.37
N MET A 71 0.69 -4.60 6.57
CA MET A 71 0.52 -4.68 5.12
C MET A 71 1.63 -3.96 4.35
N VAL A 72 1.81 -4.35 3.09
CA VAL A 72 2.76 -3.73 2.17
C VAL A 72 2.01 -3.03 1.05
N VAL A 73 2.36 -1.78 0.76
CA VAL A 73 1.92 -1.07 -0.45
C VAL A 73 3.09 -1.05 -1.44
N ASN A 74 2.92 -1.72 -2.58
CA ASN A 74 3.92 -1.81 -3.62
C ASN A 74 3.63 -0.82 -4.75
N LEU A 75 4.41 0.24 -4.78
CA LEU A 75 4.39 1.34 -5.75
C LEU A 75 5.51 1.21 -6.79
N HIS A 76 6.18 0.06 -6.90
CA HIS A 76 7.32 -0.09 -7.82
C HIS A 76 6.92 0.10 -9.29
N LYS A 77 5.67 -0.21 -9.64
CA LYS A 77 5.12 -0.17 -11.01
C LYS A 77 4.41 1.15 -11.35
N ILE A 78 4.51 2.16 -10.48
CA ILE A 78 3.94 3.47 -10.79
C ILE A 78 4.93 4.33 -11.58
N SER A 79 4.39 5.09 -12.53
CA SER A 79 5.15 6.07 -13.32
C SER A 79 4.97 7.50 -12.81
N TYR A 80 3.99 7.76 -11.94
CA TYR A 80 3.72 9.08 -11.38
C TYR A 80 2.99 8.97 -10.02
N ILE A 81 3.29 9.89 -9.10
CA ILE A 81 2.55 10.09 -7.86
C ILE A 81 2.52 11.57 -7.47
N ASP A 82 1.34 12.09 -7.18
CA ASP A 82 1.15 13.45 -6.66
C ASP A 82 1.38 13.52 -5.14
N SER A 83 1.83 14.66 -4.62
CA SER A 83 2.04 14.88 -3.18
C SER A 83 0.75 14.74 -2.37
N SER A 84 -0.40 15.07 -2.97
CA SER A 84 -1.73 14.90 -2.38
C SER A 84 -2.01 13.42 -2.06
N CYS A 85 -1.49 12.51 -2.87
CA CYS A 85 -1.67 11.07 -2.72
C CYS A 85 -0.78 10.49 -1.61
N LEU A 86 0.34 11.14 -1.29
CA LEU A 86 1.18 10.73 -0.17
C LEU A 86 0.46 10.94 1.17
N GLY A 87 -0.39 11.97 1.26
CA GLY A 87 -1.26 12.19 2.43
C GLY A 87 -2.22 11.04 2.69
N VAL A 88 -2.71 10.38 1.63
CA VAL A 88 -3.55 9.18 1.73
C VAL A 88 -2.76 8.02 2.36
N LEU A 89 -1.53 7.77 1.89
CA LEU A 89 -0.66 6.75 2.48
C LEU A 89 -0.38 7.05 3.96
N LEU A 90 -0.22 8.33 4.31
CA LEU A 90 0.08 8.76 5.67
C LEU A 90 -1.11 8.51 6.59
N GLY A 91 -2.32 8.88 6.15
CA GLY A 91 -3.54 8.60 6.89
C GLY A 91 -3.75 7.09 7.09
N GLY A 92 -3.43 6.26 6.10
CA GLY A 92 -3.44 4.80 6.22
C GLY A 92 -2.45 4.29 7.27
N LEU A 93 -1.21 4.79 7.24
CA LEU A 93 -0.18 4.45 8.22
C LEU A 93 -0.58 4.85 9.65
N GLU A 94 -1.15 6.04 9.85
CA GLU A 94 -1.63 6.48 11.16
C GLU A 94 -2.76 5.60 11.69
N LYS A 95 -3.68 5.17 10.82
CA LYS A 95 -4.78 4.27 11.18
C LYS A 95 -4.27 2.91 11.63
N VAL A 96 -3.34 2.28 10.90
CA VAL A 96 -2.77 0.98 11.32
C VAL A 96 -1.93 1.12 12.59
N LYS A 97 -1.19 2.22 12.76
CA LYS A 97 -0.40 2.47 13.98
C LYS A 97 -1.27 2.53 15.23
N LYS A 98 -2.47 3.12 15.16
CA LYS A 98 -3.46 3.13 16.26
C LYS A 98 -3.95 1.73 16.65
N LYS A 99 -3.72 0.73 15.80
CA LYS A 99 -4.05 -0.68 16.02
C LYS A 99 -2.80 -1.55 16.25
N ALA A 100 -1.68 -0.93 16.66
CA ALA A 100 -0.38 -1.58 16.81
C ALA A 100 0.10 -2.31 15.54
N GLY A 101 -0.33 -1.81 14.38
CA GLY A 101 0.07 -2.29 13.06
C GLY A 101 1.16 -1.44 12.41
N ALA A 102 1.55 -1.86 11.21
CA ALA A 102 2.53 -1.17 10.40
C ALA A 102 2.20 -1.28 8.90
N LEU A 103 2.45 -0.19 8.17
CA LEU A 103 2.32 -0.14 6.72
C LEU A 103 3.72 0.15 6.15
N ALA A 104 4.21 -0.79 5.34
CA ALA A 104 5.49 -0.64 4.64
C ALA A 104 5.26 -0.23 3.18
N VAL A 105 6.13 0.62 2.66
CA VAL A 105 6.05 1.09 1.27
C VAL A 105 7.22 0.52 0.50
N VAL A 106 6.92 -0.13 -0.62
CA VAL A 106 7.90 -0.54 -1.62
C VAL A 106 7.75 0.39 -2.80
N GLY A 107 8.84 0.93 -3.32
CA GLY A 107 8.76 1.82 -4.47
C GLY A 107 10.03 1.81 -5.31
N ASN A 108 9.95 2.55 -6.42
CA ASN A 108 11.08 2.78 -7.31
C ASN A 108 11.78 4.11 -6.95
N PRO A 109 12.89 4.49 -7.61
CA PRO A 109 13.60 5.73 -7.31
C PRO A 109 12.76 7.01 -7.47
N LEU A 110 11.70 6.99 -8.29
CA LEU A 110 10.76 8.11 -8.38
C LEU A 110 10.01 8.29 -7.06
N VAL A 111 9.48 7.20 -6.50
CA VAL A 111 8.77 7.22 -5.21
C VAL A 111 9.71 7.67 -4.09
N ASP A 112 10.94 7.13 -4.05
CA ASP A 112 11.95 7.53 -3.06
C ASP A 112 12.29 9.02 -3.14
N ARG A 113 12.48 9.55 -4.37
CA ARG A 113 12.73 10.97 -4.59
C ARG A 113 11.56 11.84 -4.13
N VAL A 114 10.33 11.44 -4.43
CA VAL A 114 9.14 12.19 -4.01
C VAL A 114 8.98 12.18 -2.49
N LEU A 115 9.18 11.04 -1.83
CA LEU A 115 9.16 10.93 -0.37
C LEU A 115 10.27 11.78 0.28
N THR A 116 11.45 11.81 -0.34
CA THR A 116 12.59 12.60 0.12
C THR A 116 12.34 14.09 0.01
N LEU A 117 11.81 14.56 -1.13
CA LEU A 117 11.48 15.98 -1.33
C LEU A 117 10.37 16.47 -0.39
N THR A 118 9.45 15.58 -0.02
CA THR A 118 8.34 15.89 0.89
C THR A 118 8.70 15.67 2.37
N GLY A 119 9.90 15.18 2.67
CA GLY A 119 10.34 14.89 4.04
C GLY A 119 9.66 13.69 4.70
N LEU A 120 8.89 12.91 3.93
CA LEU A 120 8.11 11.76 4.41
C LEU A 120 8.94 10.48 4.57
N THR A 121 10.18 10.45 4.07
CA THR A 121 11.10 9.31 4.19
C THR A 121 11.36 8.89 5.63
N ARG A 122 11.23 9.80 6.62
CA ARG A 122 11.39 9.46 8.05
C ARG A 122 10.17 8.76 8.64
N ILE A 123 9.01 8.88 7.99
CA ILE A 123 7.74 8.40 8.50
C ILE A 123 7.41 7.03 7.92
N PHE A 124 7.74 6.80 6.64
CA PHE A 124 7.54 5.53 5.96
C PHE A 124 8.82 4.70 5.93
N PRO A 125 8.78 3.44 6.37
CA PRO A 125 9.84 2.50 6.02
C PRO A 125 9.75 2.21 4.52
N PHE A 126 10.62 2.86 3.74
CA PHE A 126 10.80 2.64 2.31
C PHE A 126 11.69 1.43 2.06
N HIS A 127 11.27 0.56 1.15
CA HIS A 127 11.98 -0.65 0.79
C HIS A 127 12.07 -0.80 -0.74
N SER A 128 13.16 -1.38 -1.21
CA SER A 128 13.34 -1.66 -2.65
C SER A 128 12.56 -2.90 -3.10
N THR A 129 12.27 -3.83 -2.19
CA THR A 129 11.56 -5.08 -2.51
C THR A 129 10.45 -5.40 -1.50
N VAL A 130 9.44 -6.13 -1.97
CA VAL A 130 8.33 -6.64 -1.13
C VAL A 130 8.86 -7.59 -0.04
N ASN A 131 9.87 -8.41 -0.34
CA ASN A 131 10.45 -9.31 0.64
C ASN A 131 11.12 -8.56 1.79
N ASP A 132 11.87 -7.49 1.50
CA ASP A 132 12.50 -6.67 2.53
C ASP A 132 11.47 -5.96 3.41
N ALA A 133 10.40 -5.46 2.80
CA ALA A 133 9.28 -4.85 3.51
C ALA A 133 8.61 -5.84 4.46
N ILE A 134 8.31 -7.06 4.00
CA ILE A 134 7.72 -8.11 4.84
C ILE A 134 8.67 -8.52 5.97
N ALA A 135 9.96 -8.65 5.69
CA ALA A 135 10.96 -8.96 6.72
C ALA A 135 11.01 -7.87 7.81
N ASN A 136 10.87 -6.59 7.43
CA ASN A 136 10.77 -5.48 8.39
C ASN A 136 9.47 -5.55 9.20
N LEU A 137 8.32 -5.77 8.56
CA LEU A 137 7.03 -5.92 9.25
C LEU A 137 7.05 -7.06 10.28
N LYS A 138 7.70 -8.19 9.95
CA LYS A 138 7.89 -9.30 10.90
C LYS A 138 8.71 -8.89 12.13
N LYS A 139 9.79 -8.12 11.94
CA LYS A 139 10.60 -7.60 13.06
C LYS A 139 9.80 -6.66 13.96
N ILE A 140 8.93 -5.82 13.38
CA ILE A 140 8.04 -4.92 14.14
C ILE A 140 7.05 -5.75 14.95
N LYS A 141 6.40 -6.75 14.32
CA LYS A 141 5.40 -7.62 14.98
C LYS A 141 5.97 -8.44 16.15
N SER A 142 7.27 -8.74 16.16
CA SER A 142 7.93 -9.51 17.22
C SER A 142 8.52 -8.63 18.34
N LYS A 143 8.39 -7.30 18.26
CA LYS A 143 8.97 -6.37 19.24
C LYS A 143 7.97 -5.90 20.31
N ASP A 144 6.71 -6.29 20.19
CA ASP A 144 5.66 -6.18 21.21
C ASP A 144 5.38 -7.57 21.82
#